data_AF-A0A0F8WQH5-F1
#
_entry.id   AF-A0A0F8WQH5-F1
#
_cell.length_a   1.000
_cell.length_b   1.000
_cell.length_c   1.000
_cell.angle_alpha   90.00
_cell.angle_beta   90.00
_cell.angle_gamma   90.00
#
_symmetry.space_group_name_H-M   'P 1'
#
loop_
_entity.id
_entity.type
_entity.pdbx_description
1 polymer ?
#
loop_
_entity_poly.entity_id
_entity_poly.type
_entity_poly.pdbx_seq_one_letter_code
_entity_poly.pdbx_strand_id
1 'polypeptide(L)'
;HIHARSVNSGGHESRDWVKAFHAQFQGDIPWGWRINGENMYAKHSIAYDNLDTYFYGFAMWNDKNECLSWDETLDWFQLLGIVPCPVLYEGIYDYDKIRELEKKMDFNKQEGYVIRTRDGFHYKDFRKYVAKYVRTGHIQTTQHWMRGQAVVPNKLKPEAGSGF
;
A
#
# COMPACT_ATOMS: atom_id res chain seq x y z
N HIS A 1 -4.45 -2.90 16.71
CA HIS A 1 -3.02 -3.30 16.74
C HIS A 1 -2.45 -3.20 15.33
N ILE A 2 -1.16 -2.89 15.18
CA ILE A 2 -0.49 -2.79 13.86
C ILE A 2 0.53 -3.93 13.72
N HIS A 3 0.52 -4.59 12.56
CA HIS A 3 1.49 -5.64 12.24
C HIS A 3 2.23 -5.29 10.93
N ALA A 4 3.55 -5.18 10.99
CA ALA A 4 4.38 -5.19 9.79
C ALA A 4 4.58 -6.64 9.32
N ARG A 5 4.66 -6.88 8.01
CA ARG A 5 4.99 -8.22 7.44
C ARG A 5 6.42 -8.70 7.80
N SER A 6 7.25 -7.84 8.40
CA SER A 6 8.60 -8.15 8.88
C SER A 6 8.57 -8.58 10.34
N VAL A 7 9.20 -9.73 10.65
CA VAL A 7 9.13 -10.46 11.92
C VAL A 7 9.83 -9.76 13.11
N ASN A 8 10.50 -8.62 12.89
CA ASN A 8 11.27 -7.97 13.95
C ASN A 8 10.50 -6.77 14.51
N SER A 9 10.15 -6.73 15.80
CA SER A 9 9.26 -5.74 16.44
C SER A 9 9.97 -4.52 17.06
N GLY A 10 11.27 -4.33 16.83
CA GLY A 10 12.04 -3.20 17.37
C GLY A 10 11.52 -1.80 16.95
N GLY A 11 11.64 -0.81 17.84
CA GLY A 11 11.34 0.59 17.55
C GLY A 11 12.16 1.10 16.38
N HIS A 12 11.50 1.70 15.39
CA HIS A 12 12.11 2.12 14.13
C HIS A 12 11.29 3.30 13.62
N GLU A 13 11.93 4.42 13.26
CA GLU A 13 11.26 5.70 12.98
C GLU A 13 10.15 5.60 11.91
N SER A 14 10.33 4.73 10.90
CA SER A 14 9.29 4.46 9.90
C SER A 14 8.00 3.88 10.48
N ARG A 15 8.08 3.20 11.62
CA ARG A 15 6.93 2.64 12.34
C ARG A 15 6.24 3.70 13.18
N ASP A 16 6.97 4.71 13.63
CA ASP A 16 6.41 5.73 14.51
C ASP A 16 5.47 6.64 13.73
N TRP A 17 5.80 6.98 12.48
CA TRP A 17 4.88 7.70 11.60
C TRP A 17 3.57 6.93 11.38
N VAL A 18 3.63 5.65 10.97
CA VAL A 18 2.41 4.87 10.70
C VAL A 18 1.62 4.57 11.97
N LYS A 19 2.28 4.43 13.13
CA LYS A 19 1.60 4.32 14.43
C LYS A 19 0.87 5.61 14.79
N ALA A 20 1.51 6.76 14.60
CA ALA A 20 0.89 8.07 14.84
C ALA A 20 -0.30 8.27 13.91
N PHE A 21 -0.16 7.92 12.62
CA PHE A 21 -1.25 7.96 11.66
C PHE A 21 -2.42 7.04 12.08
N HIS A 22 -2.15 5.76 12.35
CA HIS A 22 -3.17 4.82 12.82
C HIS A 22 -3.84 5.27 14.13
N ALA A 23 -3.10 5.90 15.04
CA ALA A 23 -3.66 6.37 16.31
C ALA A 23 -4.79 7.39 16.13
N GLN A 24 -4.84 8.09 14.99
CA GLN A 24 -5.88 9.08 14.69
C GLN A 24 -7.26 8.46 14.45
N PHE A 25 -7.32 7.23 13.93
CA PHE A 25 -8.58 6.59 13.49
C PHE A 25 -8.78 5.16 14.01
N GLN A 26 -7.85 4.62 14.81
CA GLN A 26 -7.93 3.24 15.29
C GLN A 26 -9.21 2.90 16.06
N GLY A 27 -9.82 3.89 16.72
CA GLY A 27 -11.07 3.73 17.46
C GLY A 27 -12.28 3.55 16.56
N ASP A 28 -12.18 4.00 15.30
CA ASP A 28 -13.25 3.95 14.31
C ASP A 28 -13.21 2.66 13.47
N ILE A 29 -12.15 1.85 13.63
CA ILE A 29 -12.04 0.55 12.97
C ILE A 29 -12.95 -0.45 13.71
N PRO A 30 -13.94 -1.07 13.04
CA PRO A 30 -14.80 -2.05 13.69
C PRO A 30 -14.01 -3.22 14.26
N TRP A 31 -14.54 -3.81 15.33
CA TRP A 31 -13.90 -4.95 15.97
C TRP A 31 -13.70 -6.12 14.99
N GLY A 32 -12.51 -6.70 14.97
CA GLY A 32 -12.15 -7.81 14.08
C GLY A 32 -11.80 -7.41 12.65
N TRP A 33 -11.95 -6.13 12.28
CA TRP A 33 -11.62 -5.64 10.94
C TRP A 33 -10.14 -5.27 10.83
N ARG A 34 -9.62 -5.23 9.60
CA ARG A 34 -8.22 -4.86 9.33
C ARG A 34 -8.07 -4.07 8.05
N ILE A 35 -7.13 -3.14 8.09
CA ILE A 35 -6.68 -2.35 6.95
C ILE A 35 -5.33 -2.91 6.50
N ASN A 36 -5.19 -3.10 5.20
CA ASN A 36 -3.94 -3.43 4.56
C ASN A 36 -3.50 -2.26 3.68
N GLY A 37 -2.25 -1.85 3.85
CA GLY A 37 -1.61 -0.80 3.07
C GLY A 37 -0.10 -0.96 3.06
N GLU A 38 0.55 -0.11 2.29
CA GLU A 38 2.00 -0.07 2.14
C GLU A 38 2.59 1.13 2.87
N ASN A 39 3.58 0.90 3.73
CA ASN A 39 4.31 1.95 4.43
C ASN A 39 5.52 2.37 3.59
N MET A 40 5.41 3.55 2.99
CA MET A 40 6.39 4.16 2.09
C MET A 40 7.35 5.12 2.81
N TYR A 41 7.40 5.13 4.15
CA TYR A 41 8.28 6.05 4.88
C TYR A 41 9.76 5.78 4.55
N ALA A 42 10.19 4.52 4.61
CA ALA A 42 11.58 4.16 4.34
C ALA A 42 11.79 3.83 2.86
N LYS A 43 12.91 4.27 2.30
CA LYS A 43 13.39 3.81 1.00
C LYS A 43 13.61 2.29 1.06
N HIS A 44 12.99 1.57 0.14
CA HIS A 44 13.26 0.16 -0.13
C HIS A 44 14.21 0.04 -1.33
N SER A 45 13.78 -0.61 -2.41
CA SER A 45 14.58 -0.71 -3.64
C SER A 45 14.58 0.58 -4.46
N ILE A 46 13.56 1.43 -4.29
CA ILE A 46 13.37 2.69 -5.01
C ILE A 46 13.22 3.83 -3.99
N ALA A 47 13.85 4.97 -4.27
CA ALA A 47 13.65 6.21 -3.52
C ALA A 47 12.50 7.00 -4.15
N TYR A 48 11.60 7.51 -3.31
CA TYR A 48 10.54 8.39 -3.71
C TYR A 48 10.77 9.78 -3.12
N ASP A 49 10.57 10.82 -3.93
CA ASP A 49 10.80 12.22 -3.56
C ASP A 49 9.54 13.10 -3.68
N ASN A 50 8.41 12.51 -4.04
CA ASN A 50 7.16 13.23 -4.32
C ASN A 50 5.92 12.38 -3.96
N LEU A 51 5.88 11.80 -2.76
CA LEU A 51 4.74 11.01 -2.28
C LEU A 51 3.59 11.91 -1.78
N ASP A 52 2.33 11.51 -2.00
CA ASP A 52 1.16 12.15 -1.38
C ASP A 52 1.08 11.88 0.13
N THR A 53 1.46 10.68 0.55
CA THR A 53 1.49 10.22 1.94
C THR A 53 2.54 9.13 2.13
N TYR A 54 2.90 8.82 3.37
CA TYR A 54 3.75 7.68 3.69
C TYR A 54 2.97 6.37 3.87
N PHE A 55 1.64 6.38 3.86
CA PHE A 55 0.84 5.14 3.92
C PHE A 55 -0.26 5.13 2.87
N TYR A 56 -0.19 4.17 1.95
CA TYR A 56 -1.23 3.97 0.94
C TYR A 56 -2.01 2.69 1.25
N GLY A 57 -3.32 2.82 1.45
CA GLY A 57 -4.23 1.70 1.64
C GLY A 57 -4.52 0.95 0.32
N PHE A 58 -4.68 -0.37 0.39
CA PHE A 58 -5.07 -1.16 -0.79
C PHE A 58 -6.11 -2.25 -0.53
N ALA A 59 -6.44 -2.55 0.73
CA ALA A 59 -7.57 -3.43 1.05
C ALA A 59 -8.11 -3.18 2.46
N MET A 60 -9.42 -3.32 2.62
CA MET A 60 -10.12 -3.45 3.89
C MET A 60 -10.68 -4.86 4.01
N TRP A 61 -10.65 -5.43 5.22
CA TRP A 61 -11.20 -6.75 5.50
C TRP A 61 -12.06 -6.71 6.75
N ASN A 62 -13.17 -7.45 6.72
CA ASN A 62 -14.06 -7.58 7.86
C ASN A 62 -13.64 -8.71 8.83
N ASP A 63 -14.40 -8.83 9.91
CA ASP A 63 -14.28 -9.85 10.95
C ASP A 63 -14.51 -11.29 10.46
N LYS A 64 -15.13 -11.46 9.29
CA LYS A 64 -15.35 -12.75 8.63
C LYS A 64 -14.24 -13.17 7.68
N ASN A 65 -13.12 -12.43 7.64
CA ASN A 65 -12.03 -12.64 6.69
C ASN A 65 -12.44 -12.47 5.22
N GLU A 66 -13.35 -11.55 4.95
CA GLU A 66 -13.74 -11.16 3.61
C GLU A 66 -13.07 -9.82 3.27
N CYS A 67 -12.40 -9.77 2.13
CA CYS A 67 -11.95 -8.51 1.57
C CYS A 67 -13.18 -7.80 1.03
N LEU A 68 -13.39 -6.56 1.45
CA LEU A 68 -14.51 -5.77 0.94
C LEU A 68 -14.37 -5.53 -0.56
N SER A 69 -15.47 -5.18 -1.22
CA SER A 69 -15.40 -4.65 -2.58
C SER A 69 -14.49 -3.42 -2.63
N TRP A 70 -14.01 -3.07 -3.82
CA TRP A 70 -13.18 -1.89 -4.00
C TRP A 70 -13.93 -0.62 -3.63
N ASP A 71 -15.22 -0.52 -3.95
CA ASP A 71 -16.07 0.62 -3.60
C ASP A 71 -16.20 0.78 -2.08
N GLU A 72 -16.58 -0.29 -1.37
CA GLU A 72 -16.64 -0.26 0.10
C GLU A 72 -15.27 0.03 0.72
N THR A 73 -14.17 -0.46 0.12
CA THR A 73 -12.82 -0.15 0.57
C THR A 73 -12.54 1.35 0.45
N LEU A 74 -12.92 1.98 -0.66
CA LEU A 74 -12.75 3.42 -0.88
C LEU A 74 -13.63 4.24 0.07
N ASP A 75 -14.86 3.82 0.32
CA ASP A 75 -15.76 4.49 1.29
C ASP A 75 -15.12 4.49 2.69
N TRP A 76 -14.61 3.34 3.15
CA TRP A 76 -13.90 3.25 4.42
C TRP A 76 -12.63 4.10 4.46
N PHE A 77 -11.86 4.10 3.37
CA PHE A 77 -10.65 4.92 3.29
C PHE A 77 -10.98 6.41 3.34
N GLN A 78 -12.05 6.85 2.68
CA GLN A 78 -12.53 8.22 2.77
C GLN A 78 -12.92 8.58 4.22
N LEU A 79 -13.67 7.71 4.90
CA LEU A 79 -14.09 7.92 6.29
C LEU A 79 -12.90 8.00 7.25
N LEU A 80 -11.87 7.18 7.04
CA LEU A 80 -10.69 7.10 7.90
C LEU A 80 -9.55 8.04 7.51
N GLY A 81 -9.72 8.85 6.45
CA GLY A 81 -8.67 9.74 5.93
C GLY A 81 -7.46 9.01 5.34
N ILE A 82 -7.66 7.81 4.81
CA ILE A 82 -6.62 6.97 4.20
C ILE A 82 -6.57 7.23 2.69
N VAL A 83 -5.38 7.50 2.17
CA VAL A 83 -5.18 7.62 0.72
C VAL A 83 -5.03 6.22 0.12
N PRO A 84 -5.83 5.83 -0.89
CA PRO A 84 -5.65 4.56 -1.58
C PRO A 84 -4.40 4.58 -2.48
N CYS A 85 -3.85 3.40 -2.77
CA CYS A 85 -2.92 3.25 -3.90
C CYS A 85 -3.58 3.76 -5.20
N PRO A 86 -2.83 4.43 -6.10
CA PRO A 86 -3.38 4.91 -7.36
C PRO A 86 -3.97 3.77 -8.21
N VAL A 87 -5.19 3.99 -8.71
CA VAL A 87 -5.83 3.07 -9.67
C VAL A 87 -5.27 3.34 -11.06
N LEU A 88 -4.60 2.35 -11.64
CA LEU A 88 -4.02 2.46 -12.99
C LEU A 88 -5.06 2.20 -14.09
N TYR A 89 -6.04 1.34 -13.81
CA TYR A 89 -7.11 0.96 -14.73
C TYR A 89 -8.27 0.32 -13.97
N GLU A 90 -9.48 0.60 -14.44
CA GLU A 90 -10.71 0.01 -13.94
C GLU A 90 -11.57 -0.43 -15.12
N GLY A 91 -12.04 -1.68 -15.07
CA GLY A 91 -12.88 -2.26 -16.11
C GLY A 91 -12.75 -3.78 -16.18
N ILE A 92 -13.38 -4.37 -17.19
CA ILE A 92 -13.20 -5.79 -17.51
C ILE A 92 -11.72 -6.03 -17.83
N TYR A 93 -11.18 -7.14 -17.31
CA TYR A 93 -9.79 -7.51 -17.57
C TYR A 93 -9.54 -7.63 -19.07
N ASP A 94 -8.53 -6.90 -19.52
CA ASP A 94 -8.11 -6.83 -20.91
C ASP A 94 -6.59 -6.87 -20.93
N TYR A 95 -6.05 -7.99 -21.38
CA TYR A 95 -4.62 -8.26 -21.34
C TYR A 95 -3.83 -7.18 -22.11
N ASP A 96 -4.30 -6.76 -23.28
CA ASP A 96 -3.58 -5.82 -24.13
C ASP A 96 -3.55 -4.43 -23.51
N LYS A 97 -4.67 -3.97 -22.92
CA LYS A 97 -4.69 -2.70 -22.17
C LYS A 97 -3.73 -2.70 -20.99
N ILE A 98 -3.66 -3.81 -20.23
CA ILE A 98 -2.70 -3.93 -19.12
C ILE A 98 -1.26 -3.86 -19.65
N ARG A 99 -0.96 -4.51 -20.77
CA ARG A 99 0.39 -4.42 -21.39
C ARG A 99 0.70 -3.03 -21.93
N GLU A 100 -0.28 -2.30 -22.43
CA GLU A 100 -0.08 -0.91 -22.84
C GLU A 100 0.20 0.02 -21.66
N LEU A 101 -0.48 -0.18 -20.52
CA LEU A 101 -0.17 0.53 -19.28
C LEU A 101 1.24 0.21 -18.80
N GLU A 102 1.61 -1.08 -18.81
CA GLU A 102 2.94 -1.54 -18.42
C GLU A 102 4.05 -0.84 -19.22
N LYS A 103 3.88 -0.68 -20.54
CA LYS A 103 4.83 0.04 -21.41
C LYS A 103 4.99 1.52 -21.05
N LYS A 104 4.01 2.13 -20.37
CA LYS A 104 4.04 3.52 -19.94
C LYS A 104 4.58 3.68 -18.50
N MET A 105 4.77 2.58 -17.77
CA MET A 105 5.29 2.63 -16.40
C MET A 105 6.79 2.90 -16.39
N ASP A 106 7.23 3.78 -15.48
CA ASP A 106 8.64 3.97 -15.19
C ASP A 106 9.06 3.02 -14.06
N PHE A 107 9.66 1.89 -14.45
CA PHE A 107 10.11 0.86 -13.51
C PHE A 107 11.31 1.27 -12.64
N ASN A 108 11.88 2.46 -12.85
CA ASN A 108 12.82 3.06 -11.90
C ASN A 108 12.12 3.77 -10.74
N LYS A 109 10.82 4.06 -10.89
CA LYS A 109 9.97 4.75 -9.91
C LYS A 109 8.83 3.88 -9.38
N GLN A 110 8.50 2.79 -10.07
CA GLN A 110 7.40 1.90 -9.75
C GLN A 110 7.90 0.46 -9.75
N GLU A 111 7.59 -0.32 -8.70
CA GLU A 111 8.06 -1.71 -8.62
C GLU A 111 7.23 -2.67 -9.48
N GLY A 112 5.98 -2.30 -9.74
CA GLY A 112 5.00 -3.14 -10.42
C GLY A 112 3.58 -2.71 -10.10
N TYR A 113 2.64 -3.64 -10.27
CA TYR A 113 1.22 -3.40 -10.04
C TYR A 113 0.52 -4.64 -9.49
N VAL A 114 -0.63 -4.40 -8.86
CA VAL A 114 -1.54 -5.44 -8.36
C VAL A 114 -2.83 -5.34 -9.15
N ILE A 115 -3.38 -6.49 -9.52
CA ILE A 115 -4.72 -6.61 -10.10
C ILE A 115 -5.59 -7.34 -9.09
N ARG A 116 -6.78 -6.81 -8.83
CA ARG A 116 -7.82 -7.47 -8.04
C ARG A 116 -9.16 -7.38 -8.75
N THR A 117 -10.10 -8.26 -8.40
CA THR A 117 -11.50 -8.03 -8.75
C THR A 117 -12.06 -6.83 -8.00
N ARG A 118 -13.02 -6.14 -8.62
CA ARG A 118 -13.80 -5.08 -7.98
C ARG A 118 -14.59 -5.63 -6.80
N ASP A 119 -15.25 -6.76 -7.01
CA ASP A 119 -16.05 -7.41 -5.98
C ASP A 119 -15.18 -7.88 -4.80
N GLY A 120 -15.82 -7.96 -3.64
CA GLY A 120 -15.24 -8.55 -2.44
C GLY A 120 -15.06 -10.06 -2.60
N PHE A 121 -14.16 -10.62 -1.79
CA PHE A 121 -13.87 -12.05 -1.83
C PHE A 121 -13.38 -12.57 -0.48
N HIS A 122 -13.63 -13.84 -0.22
CA HIS A 122 -13.16 -14.49 1.00
C HIS A 122 -11.64 -14.75 0.94
N TYR A 123 -10.95 -14.62 2.08
CA TYR A 123 -9.48 -14.79 2.15
C TYR A 123 -8.99 -16.13 1.58
N LYS A 124 -9.74 -17.21 1.81
CA LYS A 124 -9.46 -18.56 1.25
C LYS A 124 -9.30 -18.58 -0.28
N ASP A 125 -9.94 -17.63 -0.96
CA ASP A 125 -9.93 -17.51 -2.41
C ASP A 125 -8.99 -16.40 -2.91
N PHE A 126 -8.18 -15.78 -2.05
CA PHE A 126 -7.29 -14.66 -2.40
C PHE A 126 -6.47 -14.91 -3.67
N ARG A 127 -5.94 -16.13 -3.85
CA ARG A 127 -5.13 -16.49 -5.03
C ARG A 127 -5.91 -16.54 -6.35
N LYS A 128 -7.24 -16.57 -6.30
CA LYS A 128 -8.11 -16.54 -7.48
C LYS A 128 -8.45 -15.10 -7.88
N TYR A 129 -8.52 -14.21 -6.91
CA TYR A 129 -9.02 -12.84 -7.09
C TYR A 129 -7.94 -11.78 -7.16
N VAL A 130 -6.70 -12.11 -6.78
CA VAL A 130 -5.58 -11.15 -6.75
C VAL A 130 -4.37 -11.71 -7.49
N ALA A 131 -3.81 -10.91 -8.39
CA ALA A 131 -2.56 -11.15 -9.07
C ALA A 131 -1.61 -9.96 -8.87
N LYS A 132 -0.30 -10.19 -8.99
CA LYS A 132 0.68 -9.11 -8.96
C LYS A 132 1.69 -9.31 -10.08
N TYR A 133 2.16 -8.20 -10.62
CA TYR A 133 3.31 -8.14 -11.50
C TYR A 133 4.37 -7.28 -10.84
N VAL A 134 5.62 -7.73 -10.87
CA VAL A 134 6.78 -7.01 -10.36
C VAL A 134 7.87 -7.12 -11.41
N ARG A 135 8.58 -6.02 -11.67
CA ARG A 135 9.62 -5.97 -12.70
C ARG A 135 10.74 -6.99 -12.46
N THR A 136 11.38 -7.40 -13.54
CA THR A 136 12.61 -8.22 -13.50
C THR A 136 13.73 -7.45 -12.81
N GLY A 137 14.52 -8.11 -11.96
CA GLY A 137 15.60 -7.48 -11.19
C GLY A 137 15.11 -6.77 -9.92
N HIS A 138 13.84 -6.93 -9.53
CA HIS A 138 13.41 -6.66 -8.16
C HIS A 138 14.13 -7.64 -7.22
N ILE A 139 15.28 -7.20 -6.70
CA ILE A 139 16.02 -7.92 -5.69
C ILE A 139 15.14 -7.97 -4.44
N GLN A 140 14.51 -9.10 -4.18
CA GLN A 140 14.09 -9.46 -2.84
C GLN A 140 15.37 -9.69 -2.05
N THR A 141 15.97 -8.65 -1.48
CA THR A 141 17.03 -8.85 -0.48
C THR A 141 16.34 -9.36 0.77
N THR A 142 16.12 -10.67 0.79
CA THR A 142 15.37 -11.42 1.81
C THR A 142 16.13 -11.53 3.13
N GLN A 143 17.34 -10.99 3.24
CA GLN A 143 18.13 -11.01 4.46
C GLN A 143 18.88 -9.67 4.61
N HIS A 144 18.73 -9.02 5.77
CA HIS A 144 19.61 -7.94 6.30
C HIS A 144 19.29 -6.44 6.11
N TRP A 145 18.11 -6.00 5.64
CA TRP A 145 17.83 -4.54 5.64
C TRP A 145 17.82 -3.87 7.03
N MET A 146 17.50 -4.60 8.10
CA MET A 146 17.54 -4.07 9.49
C MET A 146 18.88 -4.26 10.21
N ARG A 147 19.92 -4.82 9.56
CA ARG A 147 21.24 -4.95 10.19
C ARG A 147 22.23 -4.01 9.52
N GLY A 148 22.26 -2.76 10.01
CA GLY A 148 23.43 -1.88 9.85
C GLY A 148 23.35 -0.78 8.80
N GLN A 149 22.25 -0.62 8.05
CA GLN A 149 22.05 0.55 7.20
C GLN A 149 21.08 1.54 7.86
N ALA A 150 21.46 2.82 7.85
CA ALA A 150 20.59 3.89 8.32
C ALA A 150 19.32 3.94 7.45
N VAL A 151 18.18 4.16 8.08
CA VAL A 151 16.91 4.38 7.40
C VAL A 151 17.05 5.65 6.58
N VAL A 152 16.80 5.57 5.28
CA VAL A 152 16.69 6.75 4.42
C VAL A 152 15.22 7.01 4.19
N PRO A 153 14.64 8.09 4.74
CA PRO A 153 13.24 8.43 4.49
C PRO A 153 13.02 8.80 3.01
N ASN A 154 11.90 8.35 2.46
CA ASN A 154 11.34 8.95 1.24
C ASN A 154 10.83 10.37 1.56
N LYS A 155 10.48 11.14 0.54
CA LYS A 155 9.95 12.50 0.70
C LYS A 155 8.50 12.60 0.24
N LEU A 156 7.72 13.34 1.02
CA LEU A 156 6.41 13.81 0.58
C LEU A 156 6.56 14.92 -0.45
N LYS A 157 5.56 15.09 -1.30
CA LYS A 157 5.41 16.26 -2.15
C LYS A 157 5.47 17.54 -1.29
N PRO A 158 6.09 18.62 -1.78
CA PRO A 158 6.01 19.91 -1.10
C PRO A 158 4.55 20.31 -0.96
N GLU A 159 4.16 20.82 0.22
CA GLU A 159 2.86 21.48 0.35
C GLU A 159 2.83 22.61 -0.68
N ALA A 160 1.76 22.66 -1.49
CA ALA A 160 1.55 23.79 -2.38
C ALA A 160 1.52 25.03 -1.49
N GLY A 161 2.55 25.88 -1.59
CA GLY A 161 2.72 27.01 -0.69
C GLY A 161 1.41 27.74 -0.56
N SER A 162 0.90 27.84 0.68
CA SER A 162 -0.22 28.71 0.99
C SER A 162 0.22 30.12 0.62
N GLY A 163 -0.14 30.55 -0.60
CA GLY A 163 -0.01 31.93 -1.03
C GLY A 163 -0.92 32.75 -0.14
N PHE A 164 -0.32 33.32 0.91
CA PHE A 164 -0.81 34.50 1.59
C PHE A 164 0.00 35.70 1.07
#